data_AF-A0A7C6WW92-F1
#
_entry.id   AF-A0A7C6WW92-F1
#
_cell.length_a   1.000
_cell.length_b   1.000
_cell.length_c   1.000
_cell.angle_alpha   90.00
_cell.angle_beta   90.00
_cell.angle_gamma   90.00
#
_symmetry.space_group_name_H-M   'P 1'
#
loop_
_entity.id
_entity.type
_entity.pdbx_description
1 polymer ?
#
loop_
_entity_poly.entity_id
_entity_poly.type
_entity_poly.pdbx_seq_one_letter_code
_entity_poly.pdbx_strand_id
1 'polypeptide(L)'
;ILDPITSLSLFLSSYVIGMMGSINVKMPSGLYGYQESILILLLSFIILKKIDMVSSITIIVAIQLLDDFLDYEKDYLNKKNLAFVLGKTECLLLSVIFFLLTCYLDFIKGITAMISMYVIVYIIKILFTKHKYIFEREA
;
A
#
# COMPACT_ATOMS: atom_id res chain seq x y z
N ILE A 1 5.09 18.20 -9.14
CA ILE A 1 3.99 17.19 -8.98
C ILE A 1 4.58 15.80 -8.73
N LEU A 2 5.64 15.40 -9.44
CA LEU A 2 6.58 14.36 -9.00
C LEU A 2 7.88 15.03 -8.53
N ASP A 3 7.97 15.36 -7.25
CA ASP A 3 9.26 15.72 -6.63
C ASP A 3 9.99 14.42 -6.26
N PRO A 4 11.30 14.25 -6.55
CA PRO A 4 12.05 13.06 -6.17
C PRO A 4 11.90 12.67 -4.70
N ILE A 5 11.78 13.65 -3.80
CA ILE A 5 11.56 13.44 -2.36
C ILE A 5 10.22 12.74 -2.12
N THR A 6 9.14 13.22 -2.76
CA THR A 6 7.82 12.61 -2.65
C THR A 6 7.81 11.19 -3.17
N SER A 7 8.36 10.95 -4.36
CA SER A 7 8.44 9.61 -4.95
C SER A 7 9.24 8.64 -4.07
N LEU A 8 10.39 9.09 -3.56
CA LEU A 8 11.24 8.28 -2.69
C LEU A 8 10.52 7.97 -1.36
N SER A 9 9.86 8.95 -0.74
CA SER A 9 9.13 8.75 0.50
C SER A 9 7.96 7.77 0.35
N LEU A 10 7.20 7.84 -0.75
CA LEU A 10 6.12 6.91 -1.06
C LEU A 10 6.65 5.50 -1.33
N PHE A 11 7.74 5.38 -2.08
CA PHE A 11 8.39 4.11 -2.37
C PHE A 11 8.93 3.42 -1.11
N LEU A 12 9.63 4.16 -0.24
CA LEU A 12 10.14 3.61 1.02
C LEU A 12 8.98 3.23 1.96
N SER A 13 7.90 4.02 1.96
CA SER A 13 6.71 3.72 2.76
C SER A 13 6.00 2.45 2.28
N SER A 14 5.80 2.28 0.96
CA SER A 14 5.19 1.07 0.40
C SER A 14 6.04 -0.17 0.65
N TYR A 15 7.36 -0.04 0.57
CA TYR A 15 8.29 -1.11 0.92
C TYR A 15 8.16 -1.50 2.41
N VAL A 16 8.23 -0.52 3.32
CA VAL A 16 8.17 -0.78 4.78
C VAL A 16 6.86 -1.50 5.13
N ILE A 17 5.73 -0.97 4.68
CA ILE A 17 4.40 -1.50 5.00
C ILE A 17 4.16 -2.86 4.32
N GLY A 18 4.49 -2.99 3.03
CA GLY A 18 4.26 -4.22 2.27
C GLY A 18 5.08 -5.41 2.76
N MET A 19 6.29 -5.17 3.28
CA MET A 19 7.19 -6.23 3.73
C MET A 19 7.04 -6.59 5.22
N MET A 20 6.33 -5.78 5.99
CA MET A 20 6.21 -5.94 7.45
C MET A 20 5.51 -7.24 7.87
N GLY A 21 4.60 -7.79 7.04
CA GLY A 21 3.90 -9.06 7.30
C GLY A 21 4.74 -10.32 7.10
N SER A 22 5.95 -10.22 6.55
CA SER A 22 6.79 -11.36 6.16
C SER A 22 7.72 -11.81 7.30
N ILE A 23 7.17 -12.49 8.30
CA ILE A 23 7.90 -12.89 9.53
C ILE A 23 8.93 -14.00 9.25
N ASN A 24 8.59 -14.97 8.40
CA ASN A 24 9.40 -16.19 8.18
C ASN A 24 10.12 -16.24 6.83
N VAL A 25 10.00 -15.19 6.01
CA VAL A 25 10.62 -15.14 4.68
C VAL A 25 11.89 -14.31 4.75
N LYS A 26 13.01 -14.91 4.34
CA LYS A 26 14.30 -14.21 4.18
C LYS A 26 14.32 -13.47 2.84
N MET A 27 14.76 -12.22 2.90
CA MET A 27 14.90 -11.33 1.75
C MET A 27 16.31 -11.44 1.13
N PRO A 28 16.58 -10.84 -0.04
CA PRO A 28 17.89 -10.95 -0.72
C PRO A 28 19.10 -10.48 0.09
N SER A 29 18.91 -9.63 1.11
CA SER A 29 19.98 -9.25 2.05
C SER A 29 20.33 -10.35 3.07
N GLY A 30 19.50 -11.39 3.18
CA GLY A 30 19.58 -12.43 4.19
C GLY A 30 18.79 -12.14 5.48
N LEU A 31 18.25 -10.93 5.63
CA LEU A 31 17.39 -10.53 6.77
C LEU A 31 15.93 -10.94 6.57
N TYR A 32 15.16 -10.98 7.67
CA TYR A 32 13.71 -11.15 7.59
C TYR A 32 13.03 -9.86 7.12
N GLY A 33 11.87 -9.99 6.45
CA GLY A 33 11.16 -8.83 5.91
C GLY A 33 10.87 -7.73 6.94
N TYR A 34 10.45 -8.10 8.15
CA TYR A 34 10.22 -7.13 9.23
C TYR A 34 11.51 -6.42 9.69
N GLN A 35 12.67 -7.08 9.64
CA GLN A 35 13.96 -6.49 10.02
C GLN A 35 14.39 -5.45 8.98
N GLU A 36 14.27 -5.78 7.70
CA GLU A 36 14.54 -4.82 6.62
C GLU A 36 13.59 -3.62 6.69
N SER A 37 12.29 -3.86 6.91
CA SER A 37 11.30 -2.78 7.11
C SER A 37 11.68 -1.85 8.24
N ILE A 38 12.12 -2.36 9.39
CA ILE A 38 12.53 -1.51 10.53
C ILE A 38 13.78 -0.69 10.19
N LEU A 39 14.79 -1.32 9.57
CA LEU A 39 16.02 -0.62 9.17
C LEU A 39 15.74 0.49 8.16
N ILE A 40 14.91 0.19 7.15
CA ILE A 40 14.55 1.16 6.12
C ILE A 40 13.69 2.28 6.68
N LEU A 41 12.76 1.97 7.59
CA LEU A 41 11.97 2.99 8.29
C LEU A 41 12.88 3.98 9.04
N LEU A 42 13.82 3.48 9.85
CA LEU A 42 14.76 4.31 10.58
C LEU A 42 15.63 5.15 9.64
N LEU A 43 16.16 4.54 8.58
CA LEU A 43 16.97 5.24 7.58
C LEU A 43 16.17 6.34 6.88
N SER A 44 14.90 6.07 6.55
CA SER A 44 14.03 7.03 5.88
C SER A 44 13.75 8.26 6.74
N PHE A 45 13.56 8.09 8.05
CA PHE A 45 13.38 9.20 9.00
C PHE A 45 14.65 10.04 9.20
N ILE A 46 15.83 9.48 8.92
CA ILE A 46 17.12 10.20 8.98
C ILE A 46 17.36 11.01 7.70
N ILE A 47 17.03 10.44 6.54
CA ILE A 47 17.31 11.04 5.23
C ILE A 47 16.26 12.08 4.83
N LEU A 48 14.98 11.80 5.09
CA LEU A 48 13.84 12.58 4.58
C LEU A 48 13.20 13.44 5.68
N LYS A 49 12.45 14.46 5.27
CA LYS A 49 11.68 15.28 6.21
C LYS A 49 10.61 14.42 6.88
N LYS A 50 10.47 14.60 8.20
CA LYS A 50 9.53 13.82 9.03
C LYS A 50 8.08 13.92 8.51
N ILE A 51 7.65 15.12 8.11
CA ILE A 51 6.29 15.34 7.57
C ILE A 51 6.08 14.54 6.29
N ASP A 52 7.08 14.48 5.41
CA ASP A 52 7.00 13.73 4.15
C ASP A 52 6.90 12.23 4.39
N MET A 53 7.68 11.69 5.34
CA MET A 53 7.62 10.27 5.69
C MET A 53 6.32 9.90 6.39
N VAL A 54 5.88 10.70 7.37
CA VAL A 54 4.63 10.40 8.10
C VAL A 54 3.44 10.46 7.16
N SER A 55 3.34 11.48 6.30
CA SER A 55 2.26 11.55 5.30
C SER A 55 2.31 10.37 4.31
N SER A 56 3.51 9.97 3.85
CA SER A 56 3.67 8.83 2.94
C SER A 56 3.35 7.48 3.58
N ILE A 57 3.74 7.24 4.84
CA ILE A 57 3.36 6.01 5.57
C ILE A 57 1.85 5.97 5.76
N THR A 58 1.27 7.09 6.18
CA THR A 58 -0.16 7.20 6.45
C THR A 58 -1.00 6.89 5.21
N ILE A 59 -0.64 7.45 4.05
CA ILE A 59 -1.40 7.21 2.82
C ILE A 59 -1.24 5.79 2.29
N ILE A 60 -0.04 5.21 2.42
CA ILE A 60 0.22 3.82 2.04
C ILE A 60 -0.59 2.87 2.92
N VAL A 61 -0.67 3.11 4.24
CA VAL A 61 -1.52 2.32 5.13
C VAL A 61 -2.99 2.47 4.77
N ALA A 62 -3.46 3.69 4.46
CA ALA A 62 -4.83 3.92 4.01
C ALA A 62 -5.17 3.13 2.73
N ILE A 63 -4.26 3.15 1.74
CA ILE A 63 -4.40 2.42 0.48
C ILE A 63 -4.41 0.90 0.74
N GLN A 64 -3.51 0.39 1.57
CA GLN A 64 -3.44 -1.04 1.90
C GLN A 64 -4.74 -1.52 2.57
N LEU A 65 -5.27 -0.75 3.52
CA LEU A 65 -6.55 -1.07 4.18
C LEU A 65 -7.73 -1.00 3.22
N LEU A 66 -7.70 -0.04 2.27
CA LEU A 66 -8.75 0.06 1.25
C LEU A 66 -8.71 -1.11 0.27
N ASP A 67 -7.52 -1.54 -0.13
CA ASP A 67 -7.31 -2.73 -0.98
C ASP A 67 -7.83 -3.99 -0.28
N ASP A 68 -7.43 -4.21 0.97
CA ASP A 68 -7.91 -5.28 1.84
C ASP A 68 -9.44 -5.28 2.00
N PHE A 69 -10.07 -4.10 2.12
CA PHE A 69 -11.52 -3.94 2.17
C PHE A 69 -12.20 -4.30 0.83
N LEU A 70 -11.65 -3.85 -0.29
CA LEU A 70 -12.22 -4.11 -1.62
C LEU A 70 -12.11 -5.60 -2.01
N ASP A 71 -11.05 -6.26 -1.58
CA ASP A 71 -10.82 -7.68 -1.82
C ASP A 71 -11.40 -8.60 -0.75
N TYR A 72 -12.03 -8.06 0.29
CA TYR A 72 -12.66 -8.82 1.38
C TYR A 72 -13.53 -9.99 0.92
N GLU A 73 -14.38 -9.79 -0.10
CA GLU A 73 -15.29 -10.84 -0.60
C GLU A 73 -14.56 -11.91 -1.43
N LYS A 74 -13.46 -11.55 -2.09
CA LYS A 74 -12.67 -12.48 -2.92
C LYS A 74 -11.72 -13.32 -2.09
N ASP A 75 -11.22 -12.73 -0.99
CA ASP A 75 -10.19 -13.30 -0.13
C ASP A 75 -10.75 -14.02 1.11
N TYR A 76 -11.99 -14.53 1.04
CA TYR A 76 -12.64 -15.23 2.15
C TYR A 76 -11.80 -16.36 2.79
N LEU A 77 -10.89 -16.97 2.02
CA LEU A 77 -10.00 -18.03 2.50
C LEU A 77 -8.67 -17.52 3.08
N ASN A 78 -8.31 -16.25 2.86
CA ASN A 78 -7.01 -15.69 3.20
C ASN A 78 -7.07 -14.90 4.52
N LYS A 79 -6.88 -15.60 5.65
CA LYS A 79 -6.94 -15.06 7.03
C LYS A 79 -5.91 -13.97 7.36
N LYS A 80 -5.05 -13.57 6.41
CA LYS A 80 -4.05 -12.52 6.57
C LYS A 80 -4.56 -11.12 6.22
N ASN A 81 -5.69 -11.03 5.51
CA ASN A 81 -6.28 -9.75 5.13
C ASN A 81 -6.76 -9.00 6.39
N LEU A 82 -6.36 -7.74 6.54
CA LEU A 82 -6.64 -6.94 7.72
C LEU A 82 -8.14 -6.68 7.91
N ALA A 83 -8.92 -6.68 6.82
CA ALA A 83 -10.37 -6.55 6.89
C ALA A 83 -11.04 -7.75 7.58
N PHE A 84 -10.43 -8.96 7.53
CA PHE A 84 -10.90 -10.11 8.30
C PHE A 84 -10.48 -10.05 9.78
N VAL A 85 -9.30 -9.50 10.06
CA VAL A 85 -8.77 -9.41 11.44
C VAL A 85 -9.45 -8.29 12.23
N LEU A 86 -9.64 -7.13 11.61
CA LEU A 86 -10.22 -5.93 12.23
C LEU A 86 -11.75 -5.91 12.16
N GLY A 87 -12.32 -6.53 11.13
CA GLY A 87 -13.71 -6.34 10.74
C GLY A 87 -13.85 -5.39 9.56
N LYS A 88 -14.82 -5.67 8.68
CA LYS A 88 -15.02 -4.97 7.40
C LYS A 88 -15.28 -3.47 7.60
N THR A 89 -16.10 -3.13 8.60
CA THR A 89 -16.47 -1.76 8.94
C THR A 89 -15.31 -0.98 9.58
N GLU A 90 -14.58 -1.63 10.48
CA GLU A 90 -13.45 -1.07 11.22
C GLU A 90 -12.27 -0.80 10.28
N CYS A 91 -12.02 -1.71 9.33
CA CYS A 91 -11.01 -1.55 8.30
C CYS A 91 -11.28 -0.33 7.42
N LEU A 92 -12.53 -0.17 6.95
CA LEU A 92 -12.94 0.99 6.16
C LEU A 92 -12.82 2.30 6.97
N LEU A 93 -13.28 2.30 8.22
CA LEU A 93 -13.18 3.48 9.09
C LEU A 93 -11.72 3.88 9.30
N LEU A 94 -10.83 2.92 9.56
CA LEU A 94 -9.42 3.17 9.78
C LEU A 94 -8.73 3.69 8.50
N SER A 95 -9.08 3.14 7.34
CA SER A 95 -8.63 3.66 6.03
C SER A 95 -9.01 5.12 5.85
N VAL A 96 -10.27 5.49 6.15
CA VAL A 96 -10.75 6.89 6.06
C VAL A 96 -9.99 7.79 7.04
N ILE A 97 -9.77 7.35 8.28
CA ILE A 97 -9.02 8.13 9.28
C ILE A 97 -7.60 8.42 8.79
N PHE A 98 -6.88 7.41 8.29
CA PHE A 98 -5.54 7.61 7.75
C PHE A 98 -5.53 8.47 6.49
N PHE A 99 -6.51 8.33 5.61
CA PHE A 99 -6.64 9.21 4.46
C PHE A 99 -6.84 10.68 4.88
N LEU A 100 -7.73 10.95 5.83
CA LEU A 100 -7.94 12.30 6.37
C LEU A 100 -6.69 12.85 7.06
N LEU A 101 -5.95 12.00 7.80
CA LEU A 101 -4.68 12.39 8.41
C LEU A 101 -3.63 12.74 7.34
N THR A 102 -3.59 12.01 6.23
CA THR A 102 -2.73 12.37 5.09
C THR A 102 -3.15 13.72 4.52
N CYS A 103 -4.44 13.94 4.28
CA CYS A 103 -4.94 15.22 3.76
C CYS A 103 -4.62 16.41 4.68
N TYR A 104 -4.60 16.17 5.99
CA TYR A 104 -4.18 17.16 6.97
C TYR A 104 -2.68 17.51 6.88
N LEU A 105 -1.82 16.52 6.63
CA LEU A 105 -0.37 16.70 6.52
C LEU A 105 0.07 17.22 5.15
N ASP A 106 -0.45 16.62 4.08
CA ASP A 106 -0.17 16.93 2.68
C ASP A 106 -1.38 16.56 1.80
N PHE A 107 -2.23 17.55 1.56
CA PHE A 107 -3.45 17.40 0.75
C PHE A 107 -3.16 16.95 -0.68
N ILE A 108 -2.12 17.49 -1.32
CA ILE A 108 -1.80 17.18 -2.71
C ILE A 108 -1.37 15.71 -2.82
N LYS A 109 -0.53 15.24 -1.90
CA LYS A 109 -0.09 13.84 -1.84
C LYS A 109 -1.25 12.87 -1.61
N GLY A 110 -2.16 13.19 -0.68
CA GLY A 110 -3.33 12.36 -0.41
C GLY A 110 -4.23 12.17 -1.64
N ILE A 111 -4.62 13.27 -2.29
CA ILE A 111 -5.51 13.22 -3.47
C ILE A 111 -4.84 12.53 -4.65
N THR A 112 -3.58 12.88 -4.95
CA THR A 112 -2.85 12.28 -6.07
C THR A 112 -2.67 10.77 -5.89
N ALA A 113 -2.30 10.31 -4.70
CA ALA A 113 -2.14 8.89 -4.42
C ALA A 113 -3.44 8.09 -4.57
N MET A 114 -4.58 8.63 -4.09
CA MET A 114 -5.88 7.98 -4.26
C MET A 114 -6.29 7.88 -5.73
N ILE A 115 -6.12 8.96 -6.51
CA ILE A 115 -6.39 8.91 -7.96
C ILE A 115 -5.48 7.88 -8.63
N SER A 116 -4.19 7.84 -8.30
CA SER A 116 -3.25 6.87 -8.84
C SER A 116 -3.67 5.43 -8.53
N MET A 117 -4.13 5.14 -7.32
CA MET A 117 -4.61 3.81 -6.92
C MET A 117 -5.75 3.34 -7.84
N TYR A 118 -6.81 4.14 -8.01
CA TYR A 118 -7.93 3.78 -8.89
C TYR A 118 -7.50 3.61 -10.36
N VAL A 119 -6.63 4.48 -10.87
CA VAL A 119 -6.10 4.39 -12.24
C VAL A 119 -5.32 3.09 -12.44
N ILE A 120 -4.43 2.74 -11.50
CA ILE A 120 -3.61 1.52 -11.57
C ILE A 120 -4.51 0.28 -11.53
N VAL A 121 -5.44 0.21 -10.58
CA VAL A 121 -6.39 -0.91 -10.46
C VAL A 121 -7.22 -1.08 -11.75
N TYR A 122 -7.68 0.03 -12.33
CA TYR A 122 -8.42 0.01 -13.59
C TYR A 122 -7.58 -0.53 -14.76
N ILE A 123 -6.34 -0.07 -14.89
CA ILE A 123 -5.39 -0.55 -15.92
C ILE A 123 -5.14 -2.06 -15.73
N ILE A 124 -4.88 -2.51 -14.51
CA ILE A 124 -4.68 -3.94 -14.20
C ILE A 124 -5.90 -4.75 -14.63
N LYS A 125 -7.11 -4.29 -14.32
CA LYS A 125 -8.36 -4.98 -14.70
C LYS A 125 -8.52 -5.10 -16.22
N ILE A 126 -8.18 -4.05 -16.98
CA ILE A 126 -8.17 -4.09 -18.44
C ILE A 126 -7.17 -5.12 -18.96
N LEU A 127 -5.94 -5.10 -18.45
CA LEU A 127 -4.87 -6.01 -18.88
C LEU A 127 -5.23 -7.47 -18.60
N PHE A 128 -5.77 -7.77 -17.41
CA PHE A 128 -6.23 -9.12 -17.06
C PHE A 128 -7.38 -9.60 -17.94
N THR A 129 -8.36 -8.73 -18.22
CA THR A 129 -9.49 -9.07 -19.10
C THR A 129 -9.00 -9.42 -20.50
N LYS A 130 -8.06 -8.62 -21.04
CA LYS A 130 -7.47 -8.86 -22.37
C LYS A 130 -6.71 -10.19 -22.41
N HIS A 131 -5.92 -10.51 -21.38
CA HIS A 131 -5.16 -11.77 -21.33
C HIS A 131 -6.09 -12.99 -21.29
N LYS A 132 -7.17 -12.95 -20.52
CA LYS A 132 -8.17 -14.03 -20.47
C LYS A 132 -8.81 -14.28 -21.85
N TYR A 133 -9.14 -13.22 -22.59
CA TYR A 133 -9.70 -13.32 -23.93
C TYR A 133 -8.74 -13.93 -24.97
N ILE A 134 -7.42 -13.70 -24.83
CA ILE A 134 -6.43 -14.31 -25.73
C ILE A 134 -6.34 -15.81 -25.46
N PHE A 135 -6.30 -16.22 -24.19
CA PHE A 135 -6.20 -17.62 -23.80
C PHE A 135 -7.44 -18.44 -24.21
N GLU A 136 -8.64 -17.88 -24.11
CA GLU A 136 -9.89 -18.53 -24.57
C GLU A 136 -10.03 -18.59 -26.11
N ARG A 137 -9.21 -17.84 -26.86
CA ARG A 137 -9.19 -17.89 -28.34
C ARG A 137 -8.21 -18.93 -28.89
N GLU A 138 -7.23 -19.33 -28.10
CA GLU A 138 -6.16 -20.26 -28.47
C GLU A 138 -6.41 -21.70 -27.94
N ALA A 139 -7.42 -21.88 -27.09
CA ALA A 139 -7.91 -23.17 -26.57
C ALA A 139 -9.09 -23.70 -27.39
#